data_AF-A0A423P6F0-F1
#
_entry.id   AF-A0A423P6F0-F1
#
_cell.length_a   1.000
_cell.length_b   1.000
_cell.length_c   1.000
_cell.angle_alpha   90.00
_cell.angle_beta   90.00
_cell.angle_gamma   90.00
#
_symmetry.space_group_name_H-M   'P 1'
#
loop_
_entity.id
_entity.type
_entity.pdbx_description
1 polymer ?
#
loop_
_entity_poly.entity_id
_entity_poly.type
_entity_poly.pdbx_seq_one_letter_code
_entity_poly.pdbx_strand_id
1 'polypeptide(L)'
;MFDYHEGLSKYIEMRRNKVVKNNTEIADRIKILQGKFGGTPLFDDLTKSILEAAERCVNEINERPESTLSLISNLRFLFETSVSVRLLNLEPQHKYRIRYSIYKHQLEKSQSLTRYASVDKARLDTLIIEEHAIERAYEGKQDFKNEFKDIDKLYDNLDCEISIFLDSTEQFGAEYQQEIIDNFLESHQLREAEIHREWEAVKKSLLDDTEACALFDFRGQISKVEKELSDKRSWKEKAAVVGLGSMYEFIYDYTSSLLHSTSYAILTPHRLDEAEIYMILSLSTRIANDIYKGLQIFGRIPDMRTFHVE
;
A
#
# COMPACT_ATOMS: atom_id res chain seq x y z
N MET A 1 29.56 -8.06 -10.91
CA MET A 1 28.86 -6.78 -10.97
C MET A 1 28.88 -6.30 -12.43
N PHE A 2 27.79 -5.73 -12.94
CA PHE A 2 27.78 -5.19 -14.31
C PHE A 2 28.63 -3.91 -14.36
N ASP A 3 29.92 -4.04 -14.67
CA ASP A 3 30.77 -2.88 -14.90
C ASP A 3 30.55 -2.39 -16.33
N TYR A 4 29.79 -1.30 -16.45
CA TYR A 4 29.69 -0.57 -17.70
C TYR A 4 31.04 0.07 -18.02
N HIS A 5 31.48 -0.03 -19.28
CA HIS A 5 32.67 0.68 -19.75
C HIS A 5 32.58 2.17 -19.38
N GLU A 6 33.71 2.79 -19.06
CA GLU A 6 33.78 4.22 -18.71
C GLU A 6 33.07 5.07 -19.77
N GLY A 7 32.12 5.91 -19.35
CA GLY A 7 31.28 6.75 -20.21
C GLY A 7 29.92 6.15 -20.63
N LEU A 8 29.73 4.84 -20.55
CA LEU A 8 28.45 4.19 -20.89
C LEU A 8 27.37 4.48 -19.84
N SER A 9 27.74 4.67 -18.58
CA SER A 9 26.83 5.13 -17.51
C SER A 9 26.18 6.47 -17.83
N LYS A 10 26.96 7.46 -18.30
CA LYS A 10 26.45 8.78 -18.74
C LYS A 10 25.47 8.65 -19.91
N TYR A 11 25.77 7.76 -20.86
CA TYR A 11 24.89 7.52 -22.00
C TYR A 11 23.57 6.85 -21.59
N ILE A 12 23.62 5.84 -20.70
CA ILE A 12 22.42 5.17 -20.15
C ILE A 12 21.57 6.18 -19.37
N GLU A 13 22.20 6.99 -18.53
CA GLU A 13 21.55 8.07 -17.77
C GLU A 13 20.84 9.05 -18.70
N MET A 14 21.52 9.53 -19.76
CA MET A 14 20.94 10.41 -20.77
C MET A 14 19.71 9.78 -21.45
N ARG A 15 19.80 8.50 -21.82
CA ARG A 15 18.66 7.78 -22.42
C ARG A 15 17.50 7.63 -21.44
N ARG A 16 17.78 7.33 -20.17
CA ARG A 16 16.76 7.24 -19.12
C ARG A 16 16.06 8.59 -18.93
N ASN A 17 16.82 9.67 -18.82
CA ASN A 17 16.27 11.02 -18.64
C ASN A 17 15.39 11.47 -19.81
N LYS A 18 15.68 11.03 -21.04
CA LYS A 18 14.78 11.23 -22.17
C LYS A 18 13.42 10.54 -21.96
N VAL A 19 13.41 9.30 -21.45
CA VAL A 19 12.16 8.58 -21.17
C VAL A 19 11.43 9.21 -19.98
N VAL A 20 12.14 9.61 -18.93
CA VAL A 20 11.57 10.33 -17.78
C VAL A 20 10.88 11.61 -18.24
N LYS A 21 11.53 12.42 -19.08
CA LYS A 21 10.92 13.63 -19.65
C LYS A 21 9.65 13.33 -20.44
N ASN A 22 9.70 12.32 -21.32
CA ASN A 22 8.51 11.90 -22.06
C ASN A 22 7.38 11.42 -21.14
N ASN A 23 7.72 10.70 -20.08
CA ASN A 23 6.75 10.25 -19.08
C ASN A 23 6.08 11.44 -18.37
N THR A 24 6.84 12.46 -17.99
CA THR A 24 6.32 13.70 -17.42
C THR A 24 5.36 14.40 -18.39
N GLU A 25 5.74 14.52 -19.67
CA GLU A 25 4.88 15.12 -20.69
C GLU A 25 3.54 14.37 -20.87
N ILE A 26 3.55 13.04 -20.78
CA ILE A 26 2.31 12.23 -20.83
C ILE A 26 1.48 12.43 -19.56
N ALA A 27 2.12 12.41 -18.39
CA ALA A 27 1.44 12.61 -17.10
C ALA A 27 0.75 13.98 -17.04
N ASP A 28 1.45 15.05 -17.42
CA ASP A 28 0.89 16.41 -17.45
C ASP A 28 -0.28 16.52 -18.42
N ARG A 29 -0.18 15.86 -19.58
CA ARG A 29 -1.29 15.81 -20.54
C ARG A 29 -2.52 15.12 -19.94
N ILE A 30 -2.33 13.99 -19.24
CA ILE A 30 -3.44 13.30 -18.57
C ILE A 30 -4.09 14.26 -17.57
N LYS A 31 -3.31 14.95 -16.72
CA LYS A 31 -3.86 15.93 -15.75
C LYS A 31 -4.67 17.04 -16.43
N ILE A 32 -4.17 17.59 -17.54
CA ILE A 32 -4.81 18.71 -18.23
C ILE A 32 -6.09 18.29 -18.97
N LEU A 33 -6.13 17.08 -19.51
CA LEU A 33 -7.21 16.62 -20.40
C LEU A 33 -8.22 15.66 -19.73
N GLN A 34 -7.95 15.22 -18.51
CA GLN A 34 -8.87 14.40 -17.73
C GLN A 34 -10.26 15.04 -17.60
N GLY A 35 -11.31 14.23 -17.71
CA GLY A 35 -12.70 14.69 -17.70
C GLY A 35 -13.15 15.44 -18.96
N LYS A 36 -12.28 15.73 -19.93
CA LYS A 36 -12.63 16.53 -21.12
C LYS A 36 -13.07 15.72 -22.33
N PHE A 37 -12.79 14.41 -22.38
CA PHE A 37 -12.96 13.58 -23.59
C PHE A 37 -13.88 12.37 -23.43
N GLY A 38 -14.92 12.47 -22.59
CA GLY A 38 -15.98 11.48 -22.53
C GLY A 38 -15.56 10.17 -21.87
N GLY A 39 -15.57 10.18 -20.54
CA GLY A 39 -15.53 8.99 -19.68
C GLY A 39 -16.73 8.99 -18.73
N THR A 40 -17.03 7.86 -18.10
CA THR A 40 -17.91 7.87 -16.92
C THR A 40 -17.11 8.44 -15.74
N PRO A 41 -17.76 8.98 -14.68
CA PRO A 41 -17.05 9.48 -13.50
C PRO A 41 -16.05 8.47 -12.93
N LEU A 42 -16.34 7.18 -13.05
CA LEU A 42 -15.44 6.10 -12.64
C LEU A 42 -14.12 6.06 -13.44
N PHE A 43 -14.16 6.33 -14.75
CA PHE A 43 -12.93 6.40 -15.55
C PHE A 43 -12.04 7.55 -15.09
N ASP A 44 -12.64 8.72 -14.85
CA ASP A 44 -11.90 9.90 -14.41
C ASP A 44 -11.30 9.67 -13.03
N ASP A 45 -12.09 9.20 -12.06
CA ASP A 45 -11.62 8.92 -10.70
C ASP A 45 -10.45 7.93 -10.70
N LEU A 46 -10.59 6.78 -11.38
CA LEU A 46 -9.52 5.78 -11.44
C LEU A 46 -8.28 6.29 -12.16
N THR A 47 -8.45 7.01 -13.28
CA THR A 47 -7.31 7.58 -14.01
C THR A 47 -6.54 8.55 -13.11
N LYS A 48 -7.24 9.39 -12.34
CA LYS A 48 -6.62 10.36 -11.43
C LYS A 48 -5.87 9.65 -10.32
N SER A 49 -6.55 8.76 -9.60
CA SER A 49 -5.96 8.09 -8.44
C SER A 49 -4.76 7.23 -8.80
N ILE A 50 -4.80 6.54 -9.95
CA ILE A 50 -3.67 5.73 -10.41
C ILE A 50 -2.51 6.62 -10.86
N LEU A 51 -2.79 7.72 -11.57
CA LEU A 51 -1.76 8.67 -11.97
C LEU A 51 -1.02 9.23 -10.75
N GLU A 52 -1.76 9.76 -9.77
CA GLU A 52 -1.19 10.33 -8.56
C GLU A 52 -0.38 9.29 -7.76
N ALA A 53 -0.87 8.04 -7.68
CA ALA A 53 -0.14 6.96 -7.02
C ALA A 53 1.16 6.59 -7.75
N ALA A 54 1.13 6.49 -9.07
CA ALA A 54 2.31 6.20 -9.88
C ALA A 54 3.35 7.32 -9.78
N GLU A 55 2.92 8.58 -9.81
CA GLU A 55 3.82 9.74 -9.68
C GLU A 55 4.51 9.78 -8.31
N ARG A 56 3.78 9.52 -7.22
CA ARG A 56 4.38 9.44 -5.88
C ARG A 56 5.50 8.40 -5.83
N CYS A 57 5.24 7.18 -6.31
CA CYS A 57 6.23 6.11 -6.30
C CYS A 57 7.42 6.41 -7.23
N VAL A 58 7.18 7.00 -8.40
CA VAL A 58 8.24 7.40 -9.34
C VAL A 58 9.13 8.48 -8.73
N ASN A 59 8.53 9.47 -8.06
CA ASN A 59 9.28 10.54 -7.38
C ASN A 59 10.13 9.97 -6.27
N GLU A 60 9.58 9.12 -5.40
CA GLU A 60 10.33 8.47 -4.33
C GLU A 60 11.50 7.65 -4.90
N ILE A 61 11.30 6.84 -5.94
CA ILE A 61 12.39 6.09 -6.58
C ILE A 61 13.47 7.03 -7.16
N ASN A 62 13.08 8.14 -7.80
CA ASN A 62 14.00 9.07 -8.43
C ASN A 62 14.77 9.95 -7.43
N GLU A 63 14.20 10.21 -6.26
CA GLU A 63 14.87 10.87 -5.13
C GLU A 63 15.99 10.01 -4.53
N ARG A 64 16.09 8.73 -4.93
CA ARG A 64 17.12 7.76 -4.52
C ARG A 64 17.19 7.64 -3.00
N PRO A 65 16.13 7.13 -2.35
CA PRO A 65 16.14 6.89 -0.93
C PRO A 65 17.32 5.97 -0.60
N GLU A 66 18.04 6.28 0.47
CA GLU A 66 19.16 5.45 0.94
C GLU A 66 18.66 4.04 1.36
N SER A 67 17.35 3.89 1.56
CA SER A 67 16.69 2.65 1.95
C SER A 67 16.47 1.72 0.75
N THR A 68 17.16 0.58 0.76
CA THR A 68 16.89 -0.56 -0.13
C THR A 68 15.42 -0.99 -0.07
N LEU A 69 14.82 -0.97 1.12
CA LEU A 69 13.42 -1.35 1.33
C LEU A 69 12.45 -0.41 0.57
N SER A 70 12.72 0.90 0.58
CA SER A 70 11.89 1.87 -0.15
C SER A 70 12.00 1.66 -1.67
N LEU A 71 13.20 1.41 -2.21
CA LEU A 71 13.39 1.16 -3.63
C LEU A 71 12.63 -0.09 -4.12
N ILE A 72 12.76 -1.20 -3.40
CA ILE A 72 12.14 -2.47 -3.81
C ILE A 72 10.63 -2.48 -3.58
N SER A 73 10.12 -1.84 -2.53
CA SER A 73 8.68 -1.74 -2.28
C SER A 73 8.00 -0.89 -3.35
N ASN A 74 8.57 0.27 -3.69
CA ASN A 74 8.05 1.13 -4.75
C ASN A 74 8.16 0.48 -6.14
N LEU A 75 9.21 -0.30 -6.42
CA LEU A 75 9.30 -1.08 -7.66
C LEU A 75 8.16 -2.09 -7.77
N ARG A 76 7.87 -2.84 -6.69
CA ARG A 76 6.77 -3.82 -6.64
C ARG A 76 5.42 -3.13 -6.84
N PHE A 77 5.21 -1.99 -6.16
CA PHE A 77 4.00 -1.18 -6.31
C PHE A 77 3.80 -0.70 -7.75
N LEU A 78 4.83 -0.14 -8.38
CA LEU A 78 4.75 0.29 -9.78
C LEU A 78 4.45 -0.88 -10.71
N PHE A 79 5.07 -2.04 -10.49
CA PHE A 79 4.79 -3.22 -11.29
C PHE A 79 3.32 -3.66 -11.19
N GLU A 80 2.78 -3.76 -9.98
CA GLU A 80 1.37 -4.12 -9.75
C GLU A 80 0.40 -3.07 -10.34
N THR A 81 0.80 -1.81 -10.29
CA THR A 81 0.08 -0.70 -10.94
C THR A 81 0.07 -0.87 -12.46
N SER A 82 1.19 -1.21 -13.08
CA SER A 82 1.28 -1.50 -14.52
C SER A 82 0.40 -2.69 -14.92
N VAL A 83 0.42 -3.78 -14.14
CA VAL A 83 -0.48 -4.93 -14.36
C VAL A 83 -1.94 -4.48 -14.32
N SER A 84 -2.32 -3.69 -13.32
CA SER A 84 -3.69 -3.19 -13.15
C SER A 84 -4.11 -2.28 -14.31
N VAL A 85 -3.24 -1.38 -14.75
CA VAL A 85 -3.52 -0.49 -15.90
C VAL A 85 -3.66 -1.26 -17.20
N ARG A 86 -2.86 -2.31 -17.42
CA ARG A 86 -3.06 -3.18 -18.59
C ARG A 86 -4.38 -3.95 -18.52
N LEU A 87 -4.75 -4.44 -17.34
CA LEU A 87 -6.06 -5.09 -17.15
C LEU A 87 -7.21 -4.11 -17.40
N LEU A 88 -7.09 -2.84 -16.98
CA LEU A 88 -8.09 -1.80 -17.29
C LEU A 88 -8.30 -1.60 -18.79
N ASN A 89 -7.25 -1.74 -19.60
CA ASN A 89 -7.33 -1.62 -21.05
C ASN A 89 -7.81 -2.91 -21.75
N LEU A 90 -7.56 -4.08 -21.13
CA LEU A 90 -7.88 -5.39 -21.71
C LEU A 90 -9.28 -5.88 -21.34
N GLU A 91 -9.72 -5.61 -20.11
CA GLU A 91 -10.95 -6.13 -19.50
C GLU A 91 -11.87 -4.94 -19.11
N PRO A 92 -12.93 -4.63 -19.88
CA PRO A 92 -13.85 -3.53 -19.57
C PRO A 92 -14.44 -3.59 -18.15
N GLN A 93 -14.62 -4.82 -17.63
CA GLN A 93 -15.15 -5.11 -16.31
C GLN A 93 -14.16 -4.84 -15.16
N HIS A 94 -12.86 -4.70 -15.45
CA HIS A 94 -11.83 -4.61 -14.41
C HIS A 94 -11.93 -3.34 -13.56
N LYS A 95 -12.39 -2.22 -14.13
CA LYS A 95 -12.62 -0.96 -13.39
C LYS A 95 -13.56 -1.12 -12.20
N TYR A 96 -14.61 -1.94 -12.35
CA TYR A 96 -15.57 -2.23 -11.29
C TYR A 96 -14.95 -3.13 -10.21
N ARG A 97 -14.11 -4.08 -10.61
CA ARG A 97 -13.36 -4.94 -9.68
C ARG A 97 -12.39 -4.14 -8.83
N ILE A 98 -11.64 -3.20 -9.42
CA ILE A 98 -10.74 -2.29 -8.69
C ILE A 98 -11.55 -1.49 -7.67
N ARG A 99 -12.61 -0.78 -8.11
CA ARG A 99 -13.45 0.04 -7.22
C ARG A 99 -14.02 -0.76 -6.05
N TYR A 100 -14.49 -1.97 -6.32
CA TYR A 100 -15.01 -2.86 -5.27
C TYR A 100 -13.91 -3.32 -4.29
N SER A 101 -12.72 -3.65 -4.78
CA SER A 101 -11.63 -4.19 -3.96
C SER A 101 -11.08 -3.20 -2.93
N ILE A 102 -11.17 -1.89 -3.19
CA ILE A 102 -10.65 -0.86 -2.28
C ILE A 102 -11.31 -0.96 -0.89
N TYR A 103 -12.64 -1.06 -0.83
CA TYR A 103 -13.38 -1.18 0.43
C TYR A 103 -13.01 -2.44 1.18
N LYS A 104 -12.90 -3.56 0.46
CA LYS A 104 -12.48 -4.83 1.05
C LYS A 104 -11.10 -4.72 1.69
N HIS A 105 -10.11 -4.17 0.97
CA HIS A 105 -8.76 -4.01 1.50
C HIS A 105 -8.69 -3.02 2.67
N GLN A 106 -9.50 -1.95 2.66
CA GLN A 106 -9.59 -1.02 3.79
C GLN A 106 -10.12 -1.70 5.06
N LEU A 107 -11.18 -2.51 4.93
CA LEU A 107 -11.73 -3.27 6.04
C LEU A 107 -10.72 -4.31 6.56
N GLU A 108 -10.08 -5.08 5.68
CA GLU A 108 -9.09 -6.08 6.06
C GLU A 108 -7.90 -5.44 6.80
N LYS A 109 -7.44 -4.27 6.34
CA LYS A 109 -6.38 -3.50 7.02
C LYS A 109 -6.82 -3.03 8.40
N SER A 110 -8.03 -2.46 8.52
CA SER A 110 -8.57 -1.99 9.81
C SER A 110 -8.69 -3.15 10.80
N GLN A 111 -9.29 -4.27 10.37
CA GLN A 111 -9.44 -5.47 11.20
C GLN A 111 -8.10 -6.04 11.69
N SER A 112 -7.05 -5.96 10.87
CA SER A 112 -5.71 -6.38 11.28
C SER A 112 -5.16 -5.50 12.41
N LEU A 113 -5.38 -4.19 12.33
CA LEU A 113 -4.94 -3.24 13.37
C LEU A 113 -5.74 -3.42 14.65
N THR A 114 -7.08 -3.50 14.55
CA THR A 114 -7.98 -3.75 15.68
C THR A 114 -7.60 -5.05 16.41
N ARG A 115 -7.32 -6.13 15.66
CA ARG A 115 -6.89 -7.41 16.25
C ARG A 115 -5.60 -7.27 17.04
N TYR A 116 -4.62 -6.53 16.52
CA TYR A 116 -3.34 -6.36 17.20
C TYR A 116 -3.46 -5.45 18.42
N ALA A 117 -4.23 -4.36 18.32
CA ALA A 117 -4.55 -3.49 19.46
C ALA A 117 -5.21 -4.28 20.61
N SER A 118 -6.10 -5.23 20.31
CA SER A 118 -6.69 -6.12 21.32
C SER A 118 -5.68 -7.04 22.01
N VAL A 119 -4.59 -7.44 21.32
CA VAL A 119 -3.51 -8.22 21.95
C VAL A 119 -2.76 -7.34 22.96
N ASP A 120 -2.46 -6.10 22.58
CA ASP A 120 -1.77 -5.16 23.46
C ASP A 120 -2.63 -4.71 24.65
N LYS A 121 -3.94 -4.56 24.44
CA LYS A 121 -4.89 -4.35 25.54
C LYS A 121 -4.83 -5.48 26.57
N ALA A 122 -4.80 -6.74 26.13
CA ALA A 122 -4.73 -7.89 27.04
C ALA A 122 -3.39 -7.97 27.80
N ARG A 123 -2.31 -7.45 27.21
CA ARG A 123 -1.02 -7.29 27.90
C ARG A 123 -1.12 -6.25 29.01
N LEU A 124 -1.75 -5.11 28.74
CA LEU A 124 -2.01 -4.08 29.75
C LEU A 124 -2.92 -4.59 30.87
N ASP A 125 -3.97 -5.35 30.55
CA ASP A 125 -4.83 -5.98 31.56
C ASP A 125 -4.01 -6.84 32.54
N THR A 126 -3.03 -7.60 32.01
CA THR A 126 -2.13 -8.42 32.83
C THR A 126 -1.22 -7.54 33.69
N LEU A 127 -0.64 -6.50 33.09
CA LEU A 127 0.25 -5.56 33.78
C LEU A 127 -0.47 -4.84 34.94
N ILE A 128 -1.69 -4.36 34.73
CA ILE A 128 -2.51 -3.69 35.75
C ILE A 128 -2.82 -4.64 36.92
N ILE A 129 -3.15 -5.89 36.63
CA ILE A 129 -3.41 -6.91 37.66
C ILE A 129 -2.15 -7.14 38.51
N GLU A 130 -0.99 -7.23 37.88
CA GLU A 130 0.30 -7.45 38.53
C GLU A 130 0.73 -6.23 39.34
N GLU A 131 0.59 -5.02 38.79
CA GLU A 131 0.86 -3.74 39.46
C GLU A 131 0.03 -3.62 40.75
N HIS A 132 -1.29 -3.80 40.66
CA HIS A 132 -2.15 -3.78 41.86
C HIS A 132 -1.84 -4.91 42.85
N ALA A 133 -1.31 -6.05 42.40
CA ALA A 133 -0.88 -7.11 43.31
C ALA A 133 0.36 -6.69 44.10
N ILE A 134 1.29 -5.97 43.48
CA ILE A 134 2.45 -5.38 44.15
C ILE A 134 1.99 -4.31 45.15
N GLU A 135 1.18 -3.35 44.72
CA GLU A 135 0.66 -2.28 45.60
C GLU A 135 -0.02 -2.87 46.85
N ARG A 136 -0.92 -3.84 46.68
CA ARG A 136 -1.56 -4.54 47.81
C ARG A 136 -0.58 -5.29 48.71
N ALA A 137 0.50 -5.84 48.15
CA ALA A 137 1.51 -6.55 48.93
C ALA A 137 2.34 -5.59 49.81
N TYR A 138 2.46 -4.32 49.41
CA TYR A 138 3.17 -3.28 50.15
C TYR A 138 2.25 -2.35 50.97
N GLU A 139 0.93 -2.47 50.82
CA GLU A 139 -0.05 -1.68 51.57
C GLU A 139 0.19 -1.75 53.10
N GLY A 140 0.30 -0.57 53.74
CA GLY A 140 0.58 -0.44 55.17
C GLY A 140 2.04 -0.73 55.58
N LYS A 141 2.92 -1.11 54.65
CA LYS A 141 4.37 -1.21 54.86
C LYS A 141 5.02 0.10 54.43
N GLN A 142 5.84 0.71 55.29
CA GLN A 142 6.64 1.89 54.91
C GLN A 142 7.86 1.48 54.06
N ASP A 143 7.64 0.71 52.99
CA ASP A 143 8.69 0.16 52.13
C ASP A 143 8.47 0.50 50.65
N PHE A 144 8.16 1.77 50.40
CA PHE A 144 7.92 2.34 49.06
C PHE A 144 9.07 2.07 48.09
N LYS A 145 10.31 2.00 48.58
CA LYS A 145 11.48 1.77 47.73
C LYS A 145 11.45 0.40 47.05
N ASN A 146 11.04 -0.64 47.76
CA ASN A 146 10.95 -1.98 47.20
C ASN A 146 9.68 -2.13 46.33
N GLU A 147 8.59 -1.47 46.69
CA GLU A 147 7.38 -1.36 45.86
C GLU A 147 7.70 -0.76 44.48
N PHE A 148 8.28 0.44 44.42
CA PHE A 148 8.68 1.07 43.16
C PHE A 148 9.62 0.18 42.34
N LYS A 149 10.61 -0.45 43.01
CA LYS A 149 11.54 -1.34 42.32
C LYS A 149 10.87 -2.57 41.71
N ASP A 150 9.82 -3.08 42.33
CA ASP A 150 9.08 -4.23 41.80
C ASP A 150 8.13 -3.81 40.66
N ILE A 151 7.55 -2.61 40.74
CA ILE A 151 6.77 -2.02 39.63
C ILE A 151 7.68 -1.70 38.44
N ASP A 152 8.83 -1.07 38.63
CA ASP A 152 9.79 -0.74 37.56
C ASP A 152 10.17 -2.00 36.76
N LYS A 153 10.37 -3.14 37.43
CA LYS A 153 10.65 -4.41 36.74
C LYS A 153 9.51 -4.89 35.84
N LEU A 154 8.26 -4.58 36.17
CA LEU A 154 7.13 -4.93 35.31
C LEU A 154 7.18 -4.14 34.01
N TYR A 155 7.48 -2.85 34.09
CA TYR A 155 7.64 -1.99 32.92
C TYR A 155 8.90 -2.34 32.13
N ASP A 156 10.02 -2.69 32.78
CA ASP A 156 11.22 -3.23 32.11
C ASP A 156 10.90 -4.51 31.29
N ASN A 157 10.01 -5.36 31.81
CA ASN A 157 9.56 -6.55 31.08
C ASN A 157 8.63 -6.19 29.92
N LEU A 158 7.75 -5.20 30.10
CA LEU A 158 6.88 -4.69 29.03
C LEU A 158 7.71 -4.10 27.88
N ASP A 159 8.81 -3.42 28.18
CA ASP A 159 9.70 -2.82 27.16
C ASP A 159 10.31 -3.86 26.23
N CYS A 160 10.48 -5.10 26.70
CA CYS A 160 10.90 -6.23 25.87
C CYS A 160 9.82 -6.66 24.85
N GLU A 161 8.56 -6.24 25.06
CA GLU A 161 7.40 -6.50 24.19
C GLU A 161 6.81 -5.23 23.56
N ILE A 162 7.53 -4.10 23.64
CA ILE A 162 7.06 -2.79 23.18
C ILE A 162 6.50 -2.85 21.75
N SER A 163 5.37 -2.20 21.56
CA SER A 163 4.64 -2.16 20.30
C SER A 163 4.15 -0.74 20.01
N ILE A 164 3.55 -0.55 18.84
CA ILE A 164 2.93 0.73 18.44
C ILE A 164 1.81 1.21 19.39
N PHE A 165 1.27 0.33 20.23
CA PHE A 165 0.21 0.64 21.19
C PHE A 165 0.69 0.67 22.64
N LEU A 166 1.97 0.39 22.90
CA LEU A 166 2.54 0.28 24.24
C LEU A 166 3.67 1.29 24.50
N ASP A 167 4.03 2.10 23.50
CA ASP A 167 5.23 2.96 23.49
C ASP A 167 5.31 3.99 24.62
N SER A 168 4.16 4.38 25.18
CA SER A 168 4.04 5.44 26.17
C SER A 168 3.59 4.92 27.55
N THR A 169 3.55 3.59 27.70
CA THR A 169 3.00 2.93 28.90
C THR A 169 3.79 3.27 30.16
N GLU A 170 5.13 3.25 30.10
CA GLU A 170 6.00 3.62 31.23
C GLU A 170 5.76 5.08 31.69
N GLN A 171 5.52 5.99 30.74
CA GLN A 171 5.40 7.41 31.04
C GLN A 171 4.03 7.77 31.66
N PHE A 172 2.96 7.12 31.21
CA PHE A 172 1.59 7.51 31.57
C PHE A 172 0.84 6.47 32.41
N GLY A 173 1.39 5.28 32.58
CA GLY A 173 0.77 4.16 33.29
C GLY A 173 -0.10 3.28 32.40
N ALA A 174 -0.23 2.01 32.80
CA ALA A 174 -0.94 0.98 32.04
C ALA A 174 -2.44 1.28 31.86
N GLU A 175 -3.12 1.80 32.88
CA GLU A 175 -4.55 2.14 32.83
C GLU A 175 -4.83 3.26 31.82
N TYR A 176 -4.00 4.30 31.81
CA TYR A 176 -4.15 5.41 30.85
C TYR A 176 -3.89 4.95 29.42
N GLN A 177 -2.86 4.12 29.22
CA GLN A 177 -2.58 3.56 27.90
C GLN A 177 -3.74 2.66 27.42
N GLN A 178 -4.38 1.94 28.33
CA GLN A 178 -5.56 1.15 28.01
C GLN A 178 -6.73 2.01 27.52
N GLU A 179 -6.96 3.17 28.15
CA GLU A 179 -7.96 4.15 27.71
C GLU A 179 -7.64 4.67 26.28
N ILE A 180 -6.37 4.93 25.96
CA ILE A 180 -5.95 5.32 24.60
C ILE A 180 -6.30 4.21 23.59
N ILE A 181 -5.99 2.95 23.91
CA ILE A 181 -6.31 1.81 23.04
C ILE A 181 -7.83 1.69 22.86
N ASP A 182 -8.62 1.89 23.92
CA ASP A 182 -10.08 1.82 23.83
C ASP A 182 -10.67 2.92 22.95
N ASN A 183 -10.18 4.15 23.08
CA ASN A 183 -10.54 5.26 22.20
C ASN A 183 -10.16 4.98 20.73
N PHE A 184 -8.98 4.37 20.50
CA PHE A 184 -8.57 3.93 19.17
C PHE A 184 -9.51 2.86 18.61
N LEU A 185 -9.86 1.84 19.40
CA LEU A 185 -10.75 0.75 19.00
C LEU A 185 -12.15 1.28 18.68
N GLU A 186 -12.70 2.19 19.50
CA GLU A 186 -14.00 2.81 19.24
C GLU A 186 -13.99 3.63 17.94
N SER A 187 -12.97 4.49 17.77
CA SER A 187 -12.74 5.26 16.55
C SER A 187 -12.68 4.37 15.30
N HIS A 188 -11.93 3.27 15.37
CA HIS A 188 -11.80 2.32 14.27
C HIS A 188 -13.11 1.59 13.97
N GLN A 189 -13.88 1.19 14.97
CA GLN A 189 -15.19 0.58 14.77
C GLN A 189 -16.17 1.52 14.06
N LEU A 190 -16.18 2.81 14.43
CA LEU A 190 -17.00 3.82 13.76
C LEU A 190 -16.60 3.97 12.29
N ARG A 191 -15.28 3.99 12.00
CA ARG A 191 -14.79 4.07 10.63
C ARG A 191 -15.10 2.80 9.83
N GLU A 192 -14.98 1.61 10.42
CA GLU A 192 -15.38 0.35 9.77
C GLU A 192 -16.87 0.35 9.40
N ALA A 193 -17.73 0.83 10.30
CA ALA A 193 -19.16 0.98 10.02
C ALA A 193 -19.43 1.99 8.88
N GLU A 194 -18.66 3.06 8.79
CA GLU A 194 -18.72 4.00 7.66
C GLU A 194 -18.28 3.35 6.34
N ILE A 195 -17.14 2.65 6.32
CA ILE A 195 -16.64 1.93 5.14
C ILE A 195 -17.67 0.89 4.69
N HIS A 196 -18.30 0.16 5.62
CA HIS A 196 -19.38 -0.78 5.29
C HIS A 196 -20.58 -0.09 4.63
N ARG A 197 -21.01 1.09 5.14
CA ARG A 197 -22.10 1.87 4.54
C ARG A 197 -21.74 2.37 3.14
N GLU A 198 -20.53 2.91 2.96
CA GLU A 198 -20.01 3.34 1.65
C GLU A 198 -19.98 2.17 0.67
N TRP A 199 -19.51 1.00 1.12
CA TRP A 199 -19.42 -0.20 0.30
C TRP A 199 -20.79 -0.72 -0.13
N GLU A 200 -21.76 -0.76 0.79
CA GLU A 200 -23.16 -1.10 0.48
C GLU A 200 -23.79 -0.12 -0.50
N ALA A 201 -23.52 1.19 -0.36
CA ALA A 201 -24.00 2.20 -1.30
C ALA A 201 -23.44 1.98 -2.71
N VAL A 202 -22.15 1.65 -2.83
CA VAL A 202 -21.55 1.29 -4.12
C VAL A 202 -22.20 0.05 -4.71
N LYS A 203 -22.38 -1.03 -3.93
CA LYS A 203 -23.06 -2.25 -4.41
C LYS A 203 -24.46 -1.96 -4.95
N LYS A 204 -25.23 -1.13 -4.24
CA LYS A 204 -26.56 -0.70 -4.69
C LYS A 204 -26.50 0.11 -6.00
N SER A 205 -25.59 1.09 -6.08
CA SER A 205 -25.43 1.87 -7.31
C SER A 205 -25.08 1.03 -8.55
N LEU A 206 -24.38 -0.09 -8.36
CA LEU A 206 -24.02 -1.00 -9.46
C LEU A 206 -25.20 -1.82 -9.99
N LEU A 207 -26.26 -1.99 -9.19
CA LEU A 207 -27.50 -2.64 -9.66
C LEU A 207 -28.28 -1.75 -10.63
N ASP A 208 -28.11 -0.43 -10.50
CA ASP A 208 -28.75 0.57 -11.36
C ASP A 208 -27.84 1.03 -12.53
N ASP A 209 -26.55 0.67 -12.51
CA ASP A 209 -25.59 0.99 -13.56
C ASP A 209 -25.79 0.05 -14.78
N THR A 210 -26.25 0.63 -15.88
CA THR A 210 -26.55 -0.11 -17.12
C THR A 210 -25.31 -0.72 -17.76
N GLU A 211 -24.15 -0.07 -17.66
CA GLU A 211 -22.88 -0.60 -18.17
C GLU A 211 -22.41 -1.77 -17.28
N ALA A 212 -22.51 -1.63 -15.96
CA ALA A 212 -22.14 -2.70 -15.03
C ALA A 212 -23.04 -3.94 -15.22
N CYS A 213 -24.36 -3.75 -15.31
CA CYS A 213 -25.32 -4.83 -15.53
C CYS A 213 -25.19 -5.50 -16.91
N ALA A 214 -24.61 -4.82 -17.90
CA ALA A 214 -24.28 -5.44 -19.18
C ALA A 214 -23.02 -6.33 -19.11
N LEU A 215 -22.10 -6.04 -18.17
CA LEU A 215 -20.85 -6.75 -17.99
C LEU A 215 -20.94 -7.90 -16.96
N PHE A 216 -21.92 -7.85 -16.05
CA PHE A 216 -22.08 -8.81 -14.95
C PHE A 216 -23.54 -9.23 -14.75
N ASP A 217 -23.76 -10.50 -14.41
CA ASP A 217 -25.08 -11.04 -14.05
C ASP A 217 -25.35 -10.87 -12.54
N PHE A 218 -25.77 -9.66 -12.13
CA PHE A 218 -26.11 -9.39 -10.72
C PHE A 218 -27.48 -9.93 -10.29
N ARG A 219 -28.40 -10.20 -11.22
CA ARG A 219 -29.79 -10.63 -10.92
C ARG A 219 -30.54 -9.74 -9.91
N GLY A 220 -30.18 -8.46 -9.81
CA GLY A 220 -30.76 -7.53 -8.83
C GLY A 220 -30.41 -7.83 -7.37
N GLN A 221 -29.38 -8.65 -7.09
CA GLN A 221 -29.01 -9.09 -5.73
C GLN A 221 -27.63 -8.58 -5.32
N ILE A 222 -27.54 -7.94 -4.15
CA ILE A 222 -26.25 -7.44 -3.59
C ILE A 222 -25.24 -8.58 -3.41
N SER A 223 -25.67 -9.74 -2.92
CA SER A 223 -24.78 -10.91 -2.74
C SER A 223 -24.15 -11.41 -4.04
N LYS A 224 -24.81 -11.18 -5.19
CA LYS A 224 -24.25 -11.48 -6.51
C LYS A 224 -23.23 -10.45 -6.95
N VAL A 225 -23.44 -9.17 -6.63
CA VAL A 225 -22.45 -8.10 -6.90
C VAL A 225 -21.10 -8.47 -6.29
N GLU A 226 -21.08 -8.91 -5.04
CA GLU A 226 -19.84 -9.33 -4.36
C GLU A 226 -19.16 -10.52 -5.06
N LYS A 227 -19.94 -11.53 -5.40
CA LYS A 227 -19.44 -12.74 -6.04
C LYS A 227 -18.81 -12.43 -7.40
N GLU A 228 -19.49 -11.66 -8.23
CA GLU A 228 -19.07 -11.35 -9.60
C GLU A 228 -17.90 -10.35 -9.67
N LEU A 229 -17.82 -9.42 -8.71
CA LEU A 229 -16.71 -8.45 -8.62
C LEU A 229 -15.47 -9.00 -7.91
N SER A 230 -15.59 -10.13 -7.21
CA SER A 230 -14.43 -10.77 -6.59
C SER A 230 -13.45 -11.30 -7.65
N ASP A 231 -12.23 -10.76 -7.68
CA ASP A 231 -11.15 -11.29 -8.51
C ASP A 231 -10.28 -12.24 -7.68
N LYS A 232 -10.39 -13.53 -7.94
CA LYS A 232 -9.66 -14.59 -7.22
C LYS A 232 -8.27 -14.86 -7.80
N ARG A 233 -7.92 -14.23 -8.93
CA ARG A 233 -6.63 -14.41 -9.56
C ARG A 233 -5.52 -13.84 -8.69
N SER A 234 -4.46 -14.61 -8.52
CA SER A 234 -3.18 -14.16 -7.97
C SER A 234 -2.53 -13.09 -8.86
N TRP A 235 -1.59 -12.33 -8.30
CA TRP A 235 -0.78 -11.39 -9.09
C TRP A 235 -0.01 -12.06 -10.22
N LYS A 236 0.44 -13.32 -10.02
CA LYS A 236 1.09 -14.13 -11.06
C LYS A 236 0.18 -14.34 -12.27
N GLU A 237 -1.06 -14.77 -12.01
CA GLU A 237 -2.06 -15.00 -13.06
C GLU A 237 -2.45 -13.69 -13.76
N LYS A 238 -2.66 -12.61 -13.00
CA LYS A 238 -2.95 -11.28 -13.55
C LYS A 238 -1.83 -10.79 -14.46
N ALA A 239 -0.57 -10.93 -14.03
CA ALA A 239 0.59 -10.56 -14.82
C ALA A 239 0.71 -11.41 -16.09
N ALA A 240 0.45 -12.71 -16.02
CA ALA A 240 0.45 -13.59 -17.19
C ALA A 240 -0.59 -13.16 -18.24
N VAL A 241 -1.81 -12.82 -17.82
CA VAL A 241 -2.89 -12.34 -18.69
C VAL A 241 -2.49 -11.10 -19.49
N VAL A 242 -1.73 -10.18 -18.89
CA VAL A 242 -1.29 -8.93 -19.55
C VAL A 242 0.12 -9.00 -20.17
N GLY A 243 0.67 -10.21 -20.30
CA GLY A 243 1.98 -10.44 -20.92
C GLY A 243 3.19 -9.99 -20.08
N LEU A 244 3.01 -9.87 -18.76
CA LEU A 244 4.05 -9.47 -17.80
C LEU A 244 4.52 -10.61 -16.89
N GLY A 245 4.23 -11.87 -17.23
CA GLY A 245 4.57 -13.04 -16.42
C GLY A 245 6.06 -13.19 -16.10
N SER A 246 6.96 -13.00 -17.06
CA SER A 246 8.41 -13.07 -16.82
C SER A 246 8.92 -11.92 -15.94
N MET A 247 8.31 -10.73 -16.08
CA MET A 247 8.63 -9.58 -15.23
C MET A 247 8.11 -9.80 -13.79
N TYR A 248 6.95 -10.45 -13.64
CA TYR A 248 6.45 -10.88 -12.33
C TYR A 248 7.46 -11.80 -11.64
N GLU A 249 7.90 -12.87 -12.32
CA GLU A 249 8.86 -13.83 -11.75
C GLU A 249 10.14 -13.12 -11.30
N PHE A 250 10.73 -12.31 -12.18
CA PHE A 250 11.93 -11.54 -11.84
C PHE A 250 11.73 -10.60 -10.65
N ILE A 251 10.71 -9.72 -10.69
CA ILE A 251 10.50 -8.72 -9.63
C ILE A 251 10.17 -9.40 -8.31
N TYR A 252 9.31 -10.42 -8.31
CA TYR A 252 8.92 -11.09 -7.07
C TYR A 252 10.10 -11.88 -6.49
N ASP A 253 10.84 -12.64 -7.28
CA ASP A 253 12.00 -13.41 -6.78
C ASP A 253 13.08 -12.46 -6.25
N TYR A 254 13.42 -11.43 -7.02
CA TYR A 254 14.43 -10.45 -6.65
C TYR A 254 14.04 -9.68 -5.38
N THR A 255 12.86 -9.05 -5.36
CA THR A 255 12.43 -8.25 -4.20
C THR A 255 12.16 -9.11 -2.96
N SER A 256 11.63 -10.33 -3.10
CA SER A 256 11.46 -11.23 -1.95
C SER A 256 12.80 -11.67 -1.35
N SER A 257 13.83 -11.89 -2.16
CA SER A 257 15.19 -12.18 -1.66
C SER A 257 15.79 -11.03 -0.84
N LEU A 258 15.31 -9.80 -1.08
CA LEU A 258 15.73 -8.56 -0.43
C LEU A 258 14.79 -8.06 0.69
N LEU A 259 13.63 -8.71 0.86
CA LEU A 259 12.63 -8.35 1.88
C LEU A 259 12.58 -9.36 3.01
N HIS A 260 12.80 -10.64 2.71
CA HIS A 260 12.68 -11.70 3.69
C HIS A 260 14.03 -12.03 4.30
N SER A 261 14.02 -12.33 5.60
CA SER A 261 15.16 -12.92 6.31
C SER A 261 15.41 -14.34 5.82
N THR A 262 16.00 -14.45 4.63
CA THR A 262 16.48 -15.70 4.06
C THR A 262 17.87 -16.01 4.62
N SER A 263 18.30 -17.27 4.59
CA SER A 263 19.65 -17.66 5.03
C SER A 263 20.75 -16.87 4.31
N TYR A 264 20.49 -16.45 3.07
CA TYR A 264 21.37 -15.56 2.32
C TYR A 264 21.39 -14.15 2.92
N ALA A 265 20.22 -13.53 3.13
CA ALA A 265 20.09 -12.18 3.69
C ALA A 265 20.73 -12.01 5.07
N ILE A 266 20.82 -13.07 5.87
CA ILE A 266 21.48 -13.05 7.18
C ILE A 266 23.01 -12.89 7.06
N LEU A 267 23.61 -13.49 6.03
CA LEU A 267 25.07 -13.58 5.88
C LEU A 267 25.65 -12.59 4.87
N THR A 268 24.81 -11.94 4.07
CA THR A 268 25.22 -10.94 3.08
C THR A 268 24.61 -9.57 3.39
N PRO A 269 25.37 -8.46 3.29
CA PRO A 269 24.84 -7.12 3.53
C PRO A 269 23.60 -6.85 2.66
N HIS A 270 22.49 -6.48 3.29
CA HIS A 270 21.24 -6.11 2.61
C HIS A 270 21.31 -4.68 2.07
N ARG A 271 22.27 -4.44 1.18
CA ARG A 271 22.44 -3.16 0.49
C ARG A 271 22.58 -3.43 -0.99
N LEU A 272 21.78 -2.70 -1.76
CA LEU A 272 21.90 -2.69 -3.21
C LEU A 272 23.25 -2.10 -3.61
N ASP A 273 23.94 -2.77 -4.53
CA ASP A 273 25.07 -2.17 -5.22
C ASP A 273 24.59 -1.10 -6.24
N GLU A 274 25.54 -0.33 -6.77
CA GLU A 274 25.22 0.74 -7.72
C GLU A 274 24.55 0.20 -9.00
N ALA A 275 24.97 -0.98 -9.48
CA ALA A 275 24.40 -1.58 -10.68
C ALA A 275 22.95 -2.04 -10.44
N GLU A 276 22.65 -2.59 -9.27
CA GLU A 276 21.31 -2.96 -8.82
C GLU A 276 20.40 -1.73 -8.69
N ILE A 277 20.90 -0.62 -8.14
CA ILE A 277 20.16 0.65 -8.09
C ILE A 277 19.83 1.11 -9.51
N TYR A 278 20.81 1.13 -10.42
CA TYR A 278 20.58 1.52 -11.83
C TYR A 278 19.61 0.59 -12.56
N MET A 279 19.64 -0.70 -12.26
CA MET A 279 18.67 -1.68 -12.77
C MET A 279 17.26 -1.34 -12.31
N ILE A 280 17.06 -1.09 -11.02
CA ILE A 280 15.76 -0.69 -10.45
C ILE A 280 15.28 0.61 -11.10
N LEU A 281 16.13 1.65 -11.17
CA LEU A 281 15.79 2.93 -11.80
C LEU A 281 15.34 2.74 -13.26
N SER A 282 16.06 1.90 -14.01
CA SER A 282 15.76 1.63 -15.42
C SER A 282 14.45 0.86 -15.58
N LEU A 283 14.22 -0.14 -14.72
CA LEU A 283 13.00 -0.94 -14.74
C LEU A 283 11.78 -0.10 -14.32
N SER A 284 11.90 0.69 -13.26
CA SER A 284 10.87 1.63 -12.81
C SER A 284 10.53 2.66 -13.88
N THR A 285 11.53 3.20 -14.59
CA THR A 285 11.29 4.13 -15.71
C THR A 285 10.50 3.47 -16.85
N ARG A 286 10.81 2.21 -17.17
CA ARG A 286 10.10 1.42 -18.18
C ARG A 286 8.66 1.14 -17.75
N ILE A 287 8.46 0.74 -16.49
CA ILE A 287 7.13 0.43 -15.93
C ILE A 287 6.27 1.69 -15.88
N ALA A 288 6.82 2.83 -15.46
CA ALA A 288 6.12 4.11 -15.43
C ALA A 288 5.65 4.56 -16.82
N ASN A 289 6.46 4.37 -17.86
CA ASN A 289 6.06 4.65 -19.24
C ASN A 289 4.87 3.80 -19.66
N ASP A 290 4.88 2.51 -19.32
CA ASP A 290 3.78 1.59 -19.60
C ASP A 290 2.49 1.97 -18.85
N ILE A 291 2.60 2.39 -17.59
CA ILE A 291 1.49 2.94 -16.80
C ILE A 291 0.91 4.18 -17.50
N TYR A 292 1.72 5.19 -17.80
CA TYR A 292 1.21 6.45 -18.33
C TYR A 292 0.60 6.29 -19.73
N LYS A 293 1.20 5.48 -20.59
CA LYS A 293 0.58 5.14 -21.89
C LYS A 293 -0.72 4.38 -21.73
N GLY A 294 -0.76 3.40 -20.82
CA GLY A 294 -1.97 2.65 -20.56
C GLY A 294 -3.09 3.52 -19.97
N LEU A 295 -2.77 4.45 -19.07
CA LEU A 295 -3.73 5.42 -18.54
C LEU A 295 -4.22 6.38 -19.60
N GLN A 296 -3.35 6.81 -20.52
CA GLN A 296 -3.75 7.65 -21.65
C GLN A 296 -4.81 6.94 -22.52
N ILE A 297 -4.64 5.65 -22.79
CA ILE A 297 -5.61 4.83 -23.53
C ILE A 297 -6.90 4.65 -22.72
N PHE A 298 -6.78 4.21 -21.47
CA PHE A 298 -7.93 3.94 -20.60
C PHE A 298 -8.79 5.18 -20.36
N GLY A 299 -8.15 6.31 -20.05
CA GLY A 299 -8.79 7.61 -19.84
C GLY A 299 -9.21 8.31 -21.14
N ARG A 300 -9.03 7.67 -22.31
CA ARG A 300 -9.39 8.22 -23.63
C ARG A 300 -8.77 9.59 -23.91
N ILE A 301 -7.55 9.79 -23.42
CA ILE A 301 -6.83 11.06 -23.53
C ILE A 301 -6.13 11.14 -24.89
N PRO A 302 -6.51 12.08 -25.77
CA PRO A 302 -5.94 12.15 -27.10
C PRO A 302 -4.45 12.54 -27.05
N ASP A 303 -3.67 12.07 -28.03
CA ASP A 303 -2.27 12.46 -28.19
C ASP A 303 -2.17 13.85 -28.84
N MET A 304 -2.40 14.88 -28.03
CA MET A 304 -2.34 16.28 -28.46
C MET A 304 -1.35 17.07 -27.60
N ARG A 305 -0.70 18.07 -28.21
CA ARG A 305 0.12 19.02 -27.45
C ARG A 305 -0.80 19.92 -26.62
N THR A 306 -0.61 19.91 -25.31
CA THR A 306 -1.28 20.82 -24.39
C THR A 306 -0.36 22.01 -24.14
N PHE A 307 -0.87 23.23 -24.34
CA PHE A 307 -0.19 24.45 -23.93
C PHE A 307 -0.70 24.82 -22.53
N HIS A 308 0.22 25.02 -21.59
CA HIS A 308 -0.12 25.67 -20.33
C HIS A 308 -0.11 27.17 -20.58
N VAL A 309 -1.24 27.83 -20.38
CA VAL A 309 -1.32 29.29 -20.33
C VAL A 309 -1.36 29.63 -18.84
N GLU A 310 -0.26 30.17 -18.33
CA GLU A 310 -0.18 30.73 -16.97
C GLU A 310 -1.08 31.96 -16.82
#